data_AF-A0A356CKW5-F1
#
_entry.id   AF-A0A356CKW5-F1
#
_cell.length_a   1.000
_cell.length_b   1.000
_cell.length_c   1.000
_cell.angle_alpha   90.00
_cell.angle_beta   90.00
_cell.angle_gamma   90.00
#
_symmetry.space_group_name_H-M   'P 1'
#
loop_
_entity.id
_entity.type
_entity.pdbx_description
1 polymer ?
#
loop_
_entity_poly.entity_id
_entity_poly.type
_entity_poly.pdbx_seq_one_letter_code
_entity_poly.pdbx_strand_id
1 'polypeptide(L)'
;MTEKTTETLFIAGAGISAESGIPTFRGVDGFWTVGSRHYTPQQMATRRMYQEQPAEFLLWYYRRFAQYRHWQPNAVHLWLKVRRLITQNIDGLDGKAGHRHYIPIYGRLDRVPVLHEQGEPVALLHAPWDEEALSNVPVGDDEQLKRLLLDFFRISSITQAPLTSTRH
;
A
#
# COMPACT_ATOMS: atom_id res chain seq x y z
N MET A 1 -17.60 -37.81 -22.27
CA MET A 1 -17.03 -37.49 -20.94
C MET A 1 -16.34 -36.15 -21.06
N THR A 2 -16.91 -35.08 -20.50
CA THR A 2 -16.20 -33.81 -20.38
C THR A 2 -15.19 -33.95 -19.25
N GLU A 3 -13.90 -33.93 -19.56
CA GLU A 3 -12.84 -33.82 -18.54
C GLU A 3 -13.16 -32.61 -17.65
N LYS A 4 -13.30 -32.84 -16.35
CA LYS A 4 -13.33 -31.75 -15.37
C LYS A 4 -11.95 -31.11 -15.40
N THR A 5 -11.82 -29.98 -16.09
CA THR A 5 -10.64 -29.14 -15.97
C THR A 5 -10.58 -28.60 -14.54
N THR A 6 -9.63 -29.11 -13.74
CA THR A 6 -9.36 -28.58 -12.40
C THR A 6 -8.73 -27.20 -12.56
N GLU A 7 -9.53 -26.16 -12.35
CA GLU A 7 -9.01 -24.79 -12.31
C GLU A 7 -8.12 -24.62 -11.08
N THR A 8 -6.82 -24.45 -11.29
CA THR A 8 -5.85 -24.28 -10.20
C THR A 8 -5.86 -22.83 -9.70
N LEU A 9 -6.00 -22.66 -8.39
CA LEU A 9 -5.94 -21.37 -7.70
C LEU A 9 -4.62 -21.22 -6.96
N PHE A 10 -3.96 -20.08 -7.12
CA PHE A 10 -2.72 -19.73 -6.44
C PHE A 10 -2.99 -18.72 -5.33
N ILE A 11 -2.31 -18.87 -4.20
CA ILE A 11 -2.30 -17.92 -3.10
C ILE A 11 -0.86 -17.42 -2.94
N ALA A 12 -0.65 -16.12 -3.10
CA ALA A 12 0.66 -15.49 -2.98
C ALA A 12 0.78 -14.63 -1.72
N GLY A 13 2.02 -14.49 -1.26
CA GLY A 13 2.43 -13.56 -0.21
C GLY A 13 3.77 -12.91 -0.55
N ALA A 14 4.32 -12.16 0.40
CA ALA A 14 5.43 -11.23 0.13
C ALA A 14 6.69 -11.87 -0.47
N GLY A 15 6.88 -13.18 -0.29
CA GLY A 15 8.00 -13.93 -0.86
C GLY A 15 8.11 -13.82 -2.38
N ILE A 16 6.99 -13.72 -3.12
CA ILE A 16 7.05 -13.57 -4.58
C ILE A 16 7.60 -12.22 -5.02
N SER A 17 7.54 -11.20 -4.16
CA SER A 17 8.03 -9.83 -4.42
C SER A 17 9.50 -9.64 -3.99
N ALA A 18 10.09 -10.61 -3.28
CA ALA A 18 11.45 -10.53 -2.78
C ALA A 18 12.51 -10.44 -3.89
N GLU A 19 12.33 -11.16 -5.01
CA GLU A 19 13.24 -11.07 -6.16
C GLU A 19 13.06 -9.79 -6.97
N SER A 20 11.90 -9.14 -6.84
CA SER A 20 11.78 -7.76 -7.32
C SER A 20 12.58 -6.81 -6.42
N GLY A 21 12.93 -7.24 -5.19
CA GLY A 21 13.67 -6.60 -4.10
C GLY A 21 12.82 -5.75 -3.17
N ILE A 22 11.51 -6.02 -3.14
CA ILE A 22 10.61 -5.55 -2.07
C ILE A 22 10.86 -6.43 -0.83
N PRO A 23 11.25 -5.86 0.32
CA PRO A 23 11.51 -6.65 1.52
C PRO A 23 10.26 -7.39 2.02
N THR A 24 10.47 -8.61 2.54
CA THR A 24 9.38 -9.36 3.18
C THR A 24 9.19 -8.93 4.65
N PHE A 25 8.01 -9.19 5.21
CA PHE A 25 7.72 -8.86 6.62
C PHE A 25 8.48 -9.71 7.64
N ARG A 26 9.04 -10.86 7.27
CA ARG A 26 9.61 -11.87 8.19
C ARG A 26 11.08 -12.22 7.91
N GLY A 27 11.75 -11.51 7.00
CA GLY A 27 13.16 -11.74 6.65
C GLY A 27 14.14 -11.24 7.71
N VAL A 28 15.41 -11.65 7.56
CA VAL A 28 16.53 -11.27 8.46
C VAL A 28 16.76 -9.75 8.49
N ASP A 29 16.34 -9.05 7.43
CA ASP A 29 16.34 -7.59 7.36
C ASP A 29 15.28 -6.93 8.27
N GLY A 30 14.47 -7.73 8.97
CA GLY A 30 13.97 -7.42 10.31
C GLY A 30 13.42 -6.01 10.50
N PHE A 31 12.67 -5.49 9.53
CA PHE A 31 12.23 -4.09 9.48
C PHE A 31 11.01 -3.84 10.39
N TRP A 32 11.14 -4.18 11.67
CA TRP A 32 10.24 -3.74 12.73
C TRP A 32 10.33 -2.22 12.97
N THR A 33 11.40 -1.56 12.46
CA THR A 33 11.73 -0.15 12.70
C THR A 33 11.72 0.76 11.45
N VAL A 34 11.51 0.24 10.23
CA VAL A 34 11.46 1.11 9.03
C VAL A 34 10.21 1.95 9.04
N GLY A 35 10.42 3.27 8.98
CA GLY A 35 9.37 4.28 8.95
C GLY A 35 8.73 4.57 10.30
N SER A 36 9.13 3.89 11.38
CA SER A 36 8.67 4.20 12.74
C SER A 36 9.71 3.78 13.78
N ARG A 37 10.18 4.75 14.57
CA ARG A 37 11.12 4.48 15.68
C ARG A 37 10.42 3.92 16.92
N HIS A 38 9.10 4.10 17.03
CA HIS A 38 8.34 3.88 18.27
C HIS A 38 7.22 2.84 18.14
N TYR A 39 6.85 2.43 16.93
CA TYR A 39 5.69 1.59 16.69
C TYR A 39 6.03 0.40 15.80
N THR A 40 5.47 -0.75 16.16
CA THR A 40 5.52 -1.97 15.34
C THR A 40 4.62 -1.81 14.11
N PRO A 41 4.87 -2.58 13.02
CA PRO A 41 3.97 -2.63 11.87
C PRO A 41 2.50 -2.90 12.22
N GLN A 42 2.24 -3.74 13.23
CA GLN A 42 0.91 -4.08 13.72
C GLN A 42 0.23 -2.94 14.47
N GLN A 43 1.00 -2.05 15.10
CA GLN A 43 0.48 -0.83 15.69
C GLN A 43 0.22 0.23 14.61
N MET A 44 1.10 0.32 13.61
CA MET A 44 1.00 1.31 12.53
C MET A 44 -0.15 1.02 11.55
N ALA A 45 -0.32 -0.23 11.12
CA ALA A 45 -1.33 -0.61 10.13
C ALA A 45 -2.75 -0.74 10.73
N THR A 46 -3.18 0.24 11.52
CA THR A 46 -4.49 0.24 12.19
C THR A 46 -5.30 1.48 11.85
N ARG A 47 -6.64 1.33 11.82
CA ARG A 47 -7.59 2.45 11.69
C ARG A 47 -7.37 3.49 12.79
N ARG A 48 -7.09 3.02 14.02
CA ARG A 48 -6.79 3.86 15.17
C ARG A 48 -5.57 4.75 14.92
N MET A 49 -4.46 4.20 14.44
CA MET A 49 -3.27 4.98 14.12
C MET A 49 -3.57 6.05 13.05
N TYR A 50 -4.32 5.71 12.00
CA TYR A 50 -4.75 6.68 11.00
C TYR A 50 -5.59 7.82 11.61
N GLN A 51 -6.47 7.53 12.57
CA GLN A 51 -7.36 8.52 13.18
C GLN A 51 -6.65 9.38 14.25
N GLU A 52 -5.74 8.79 15.03
CA GLU A 52 -5.06 9.47 16.14
C GLU A 52 -3.74 10.13 15.72
N GLN A 53 -3.03 9.57 14.73
CA GLN A 53 -1.72 10.02 14.26
C GLN A 53 -1.56 9.82 12.73
N PRO A 54 -2.40 10.45 11.90
CA PRO A 54 -2.40 10.27 10.43
C PRO A 54 -1.05 10.61 9.78
N ALA A 55 -0.32 11.59 10.32
CA ALA A 55 0.98 11.98 9.79
C ALA A 55 2.01 10.85 9.92
N GLU A 56 2.08 10.21 11.10
CA GLU A 56 2.95 9.05 11.34
C GLU A 56 2.50 7.84 10.51
N PHE A 57 1.19 7.60 10.43
CA PHE A 57 0.62 6.54 9.60
C PHE A 57 1.05 6.67 8.14
N LEU A 58 0.84 7.86 7.55
CA LEU A 58 1.17 8.11 6.15
C LEU A 58 2.67 8.10 5.89
N LEU A 59 3.47 8.68 6.80
CA LEU A 59 4.93 8.64 6.71
C LEU A 59 5.43 7.19 6.68
N TRP A 60 4.89 6.34 7.56
CA TRP A 60 5.25 4.94 7.62
C TRP A 60 4.88 4.19 6.34
N TYR A 61 3.67 4.39 5.81
CA TYR A 61 3.29 3.79 4.52
C TYR A 61 4.18 4.28 3.37
N TYR A 62 4.51 5.57 3.34
CA TYR A 62 5.35 6.15 2.29
C TYR A 62 6.76 5.54 2.32
N ARG A 63 7.41 5.57 3.48
CA ARG A 63 8.75 5.02 3.69
C ARG A 63 8.80 3.51 3.52
N ARG A 64 7.74 2.79 3.88
CA ARG A 64 7.75 1.32 3.84
C ARG A 64 7.37 0.74 2.49
N PHE A 65 6.42 1.35 1.80
CA PHE A 65 5.83 0.75 0.60
C PHE A 65 5.91 1.69 -0.60
N ALA A 66 5.55 2.98 -0.43
CA ALA A 66 5.49 3.89 -1.57
C ALA A 66 6.87 4.15 -2.19
N GLN A 67 7.97 4.01 -1.44
CA GLN A 67 9.32 4.06 -2.00
C GLN A 67 9.59 3.00 -3.08
N TYR A 68 8.85 1.88 -3.05
CA TYR A 68 8.98 0.78 -4.03
C TYR A 68 7.96 0.89 -5.18
N ARG A 69 7.18 1.97 -5.26
CA ARG A 69 6.09 2.09 -6.24
C ARG A 69 6.54 2.08 -7.70
N HIS A 70 7.80 2.37 -8.02
CA HIS A 70 8.34 2.28 -9.39
C HIS A 70 8.99 0.93 -9.71
N TRP A 71 9.04 0.02 -8.74
CA TRP A 71 9.65 -1.29 -8.91
C TRP A 71 8.81 -2.17 -9.83
N GLN A 72 9.50 -3.06 -10.54
CA GLN A 72 8.94 -3.83 -11.65
C GLN A 72 8.65 -5.28 -11.25
N PRO A 73 7.65 -5.93 -11.88
CA PRO A 73 7.37 -7.34 -11.68
C PRO A 73 8.56 -8.22 -12.12
N ASN A 74 8.77 -9.32 -11.39
CA ASN A 74 9.73 -10.36 -11.77
C ASN A 74 9.05 -11.51 -12.56
N ALA A 75 9.82 -12.55 -12.87
CA ALA A 75 9.37 -13.71 -13.63
C ALA A 75 8.16 -14.43 -13.01
N VAL A 76 8.06 -14.48 -11.67
CA VAL A 76 6.95 -15.12 -10.96
C VAL A 76 5.63 -14.38 -11.22
N HIS A 77 5.64 -13.04 -11.15
CA HIS A 77 4.45 -12.24 -11.44
C HIS A 77 4.00 -12.38 -12.90
N LEU A 78 4.96 -12.38 -13.84
CA LEU A 78 4.68 -12.59 -15.26
C LEU A 78 4.09 -13.97 -15.54
N TRP A 79 4.55 -14.99 -14.81
CA TRP A 79 3.98 -16.33 -14.86
C TRP A 79 2.57 -16.37 -14.25
N LEU A 80 2.33 -15.70 -13.12
CA LEU A 80 1.02 -15.67 -12.47
C LEU A 80 -0.05 -14.89 -13.25
N LYS A 81 0.31 -13.94 -14.14
CA LYS A 81 -0.63 -12.98 -14.76
C LYS A 81 -1.86 -13.57 -15.47
N VAL A 82 -1.79 -14.83 -15.94
CA VAL A 82 -2.87 -15.54 -16.66
C VAL A 82 -3.54 -16.62 -15.81
N ARG A 83 -3.23 -16.70 -14.51
CA ARG A 83 -3.72 -17.73 -13.59
C ARG A 83 -4.73 -17.12 -12.62
N ARG A 84 -5.49 -17.97 -11.92
CA ARG A 84 -6.34 -17.52 -10.82
C ARG A 84 -5.46 -17.23 -9.62
N LEU A 85 -5.45 -15.99 -9.16
CA LEU A 85 -4.57 -15.53 -8.09
C LEU A 85 -5.34 -14.80 -7.00
N ILE A 86 -5.14 -15.22 -5.77
CA ILE A 86 -5.40 -14.45 -4.56
C ILE A 86 -4.03 -14.01 -4.01
N THR A 87 -3.86 -12.71 -3.76
CA THR A 87 -2.58 -12.17 -3.25
C THR A 87 -2.80 -11.44 -1.95
N GLN A 88 -1.91 -11.67 -1.00
CA GLN A 88 -1.78 -10.87 0.23
C GLN A 88 -0.97 -9.59 0.00
N ASN A 89 -0.33 -9.45 -1.16
CA ASN A 89 0.59 -8.35 -1.43
C ASN A 89 -0.17 -7.08 -1.80
N ILE A 90 0.25 -5.96 -1.23
CA ILE A 90 -0.30 -4.63 -1.53
C ILE A 90 0.55 -3.85 -2.53
N ASP A 91 1.74 -4.34 -2.90
CA ASP A 91 2.76 -3.65 -3.70
C ASP A 91 2.35 -3.34 -5.16
N GLY A 92 1.31 -4.00 -5.66
CA GLY A 92 0.76 -3.80 -7.00
C GLY A 92 1.57 -4.44 -8.14
N LEU A 93 2.59 -5.25 -7.85
CA LEU A 93 3.43 -5.89 -8.88
C LEU A 93 2.63 -6.86 -9.77
N ASP A 94 1.65 -7.58 -9.20
CA ASP A 94 0.73 -8.43 -9.97
C ASP A 94 -0.02 -7.63 -11.05
N GLY A 95 -0.54 -6.44 -10.69
CA GLY A 95 -1.20 -5.54 -11.62
C GLY A 95 -0.26 -5.00 -12.69
N LYS A 96 0.97 -4.61 -12.31
CA LYS A 96 2.01 -4.15 -13.24
C LYS A 96 2.47 -5.24 -14.21
N ALA A 97 2.41 -6.51 -13.81
CA ALA A 97 2.65 -7.66 -14.70
C ALA A 97 1.54 -7.85 -15.75
N GLY A 98 0.47 -7.06 -15.68
CA GLY A 98 -0.69 -7.14 -16.57
C GLY A 98 -1.78 -8.09 -16.07
N HIS A 99 -1.74 -8.54 -14.82
CA HIS A 99 -2.77 -9.40 -14.25
C HIS A 99 -4.06 -8.59 -14.04
N ARG A 100 -5.12 -8.88 -14.82
CA ARG A 100 -6.38 -8.11 -14.79
C ARG A 100 -7.40 -8.58 -13.75
N HIS A 101 -7.32 -9.83 -13.33
CA HIS A 101 -8.35 -10.49 -12.51
C HIS A 101 -7.84 -11.11 -11.20
N TYR A 102 -6.72 -10.62 -10.66
CA TYR A 102 -6.23 -11.07 -9.35
C TYR A 102 -7.06 -10.45 -8.21
N ILE A 103 -7.10 -11.13 -7.06
CA ILE A 103 -7.85 -10.70 -5.87
C ILE A 103 -6.86 -10.29 -4.77
N PRO A 104 -6.68 -8.99 -4.50
CA PRO A 104 -5.83 -8.49 -3.41
C PRO A 104 -6.59 -8.41 -2.09
N ILE A 105 -6.43 -9.41 -1.22
CA ILE A 105 -7.25 -9.54 0.01
C ILE A 105 -6.87 -8.57 1.13
N TYR A 106 -5.70 -7.93 1.05
CA TYR A 106 -5.26 -6.87 1.96
C TYR A 106 -5.28 -5.47 1.33
N GLY A 107 -6.00 -5.32 0.21
CA GLY A 107 -6.07 -4.08 -0.54
C GLY A 107 -4.86 -3.84 -1.43
N ARG A 108 -4.71 -2.62 -1.94
CA ARG A 108 -3.63 -2.23 -2.85
C ARG A 108 -3.04 -0.89 -2.42
N LEU A 109 -1.73 -0.74 -2.54
CA LEU A 109 -1.05 0.49 -2.20
C LEU A 109 -1.45 1.66 -3.10
N ASP A 110 -1.70 1.41 -4.40
CA ASP A 110 -2.10 2.43 -5.37
C ASP A 110 -3.56 2.87 -5.25
N ARG A 111 -4.34 2.26 -4.34
CA ARG A 111 -5.78 2.50 -4.19
C ARG A 111 -6.17 2.74 -2.75
N VAL A 112 -6.84 3.86 -2.50
CA VAL A 112 -7.28 4.25 -1.16
C VAL A 112 -8.76 4.66 -1.16
N PRO A 113 -9.56 4.26 -0.17
CA PRO A 113 -10.89 4.81 0.04
C PRO A 113 -10.81 6.12 0.83
N VAL A 114 -11.90 6.90 0.79
CA VAL A 114 -12.14 7.90 1.83
C VAL A 114 -12.40 7.19 3.17
N LEU A 115 -12.09 7.85 4.29
CA LEU A 115 -12.46 7.31 5.60
C LEU A 115 -13.99 7.19 5.68
N HIS A 116 -14.47 5.97 5.95
CA HIS A 116 -15.88 5.62 5.98
C HIS A 116 -16.16 4.64 7.14
N GLU A 117 -17.43 4.34 7.37
CA GLU A 117 -17.85 3.27 8.29
C GLU A 117 -17.66 1.90 7.66
N GLN A 118 -17.28 0.90 8.47
CA GLN A 118 -17.06 -0.44 7.96
C GLN A 118 -18.36 -1.07 7.48
N GLY A 119 -18.30 -1.74 6.33
CA GLY A 119 -19.44 -2.46 5.73
C GLY A 119 -20.06 -1.74 4.54
N GLU A 120 -19.88 -0.42 4.43
CA GLU A 120 -20.41 0.34 3.31
C GLU A 120 -19.49 0.25 2.07
N PRO A 121 -20.04 -0.02 0.87
CA PRO A 121 -19.28 0.07 -0.36
C PRO A 121 -18.74 1.49 -0.56
N VAL A 122 -17.42 1.60 -0.73
CA VAL A 122 -16.74 2.87 -0.97
C VAL A 122 -15.94 2.80 -2.26
N ALA A 123 -15.98 3.88 -3.03
CA ALA A 123 -15.15 4.00 -4.23
C ALA A 123 -13.67 4.08 -3.85
N LEU A 124 -12.82 3.41 -4.63
CA LEU A 124 -11.37 3.47 -4.49
C LEU A 124 -10.81 4.58 -5.37
N LEU A 125 -10.06 5.50 -4.76
CA LEU A 125 -9.33 6.58 -5.42
C LEU A 125 -7.89 6.15 -5.69
N HIS A 126 -7.23 6.80 -6.64
CA HIS A 126 -5.79 6.65 -6.81
C HIS A 126 -5.07 7.28 -5.61
N ALA A 127 -4.12 6.57 -5.03
CA ALA A 127 -3.33 7.11 -3.94
C ALA A 127 -2.28 8.11 -4.48
N PRO A 128 -2.11 9.29 -3.88
CA PRO A 128 -1.25 10.36 -4.39
C PRO A 128 0.24 10.12 -4.06
N TRP A 129 0.73 8.88 -4.19
CA TRP A 129 2.12 8.54 -3.88
C TRP A 129 3.13 9.06 -4.91
N ASP A 130 2.67 9.32 -6.13
CA ASP A 130 3.50 9.71 -7.28
C ASP A 130 3.68 11.24 -7.41
N GLU A 131 3.18 12.00 -6.44
CA GLU A 131 3.35 13.46 -6.42
C GLU A 131 4.84 13.81 -6.34
N GLU A 132 5.32 14.58 -7.32
CA GLU A 132 6.75 14.91 -7.47
C GLU A 132 7.32 15.57 -6.20
N ALA A 133 6.51 16.42 -5.56
CA ALA A 133 6.85 17.09 -4.31
C ALA A 133 7.25 16.12 -3.20
N LEU A 134 6.67 14.91 -3.13
CA LEU A 134 7.02 13.90 -2.12
C LEU A 134 8.40 13.29 -2.36
N SER A 135 8.83 13.21 -3.62
CA SER A 135 10.14 12.64 -3.99
C SER A 135 11.28 13.66 -3.84
N ASN A 136 10.95 14.95 -3.88
CA ASN A 136 11.90 16.05 -3.76
C ASN A 136 12.17 16.50 -2.31
N VAL A 137 11.51 15.89 -1.32
CA VAL A 137 11.78 16.18 0.09
C VAL A 137 13.18 15.69 0.47
N PRO A 138 14.05 16.52 1.05
CA PRO A 138 15.38 16.11 1.49
C PRO A 138 15.33 14.90 2.44
N VAL A 139 16.31 14.00 2.29
CA VAL A 139 16.45 12.85 3.19
C VAL A 139 16.64 13.35 4.62
N GLY A 140 15.80 12.90 5.54
CA GLY A 140 15.82 13.30 6.95
C GLY A 140 14.84 14.42 7.32
N ASP A 141 14.21 15.09 6.36
CA ASP A 141 13.15 16.08 6.63
C ASP A 141 11.76 15.41 6.69
N ASP A 142 11.55 14.62 7.74
CA ASP A 142 10.28 13.93 7.95
C ASP A 142 9.13 14.91 8.23
N GLU A 143 9.39 16.11 8.76
CA GLU A 143 8.37 17.11 9.07
C GLU A 143 7.83 17.82 7.82
N GLN A 144 8.69 18.09 6.83
CA GLN A 144 8.21 18.52 5.52
C GLN A 144 7.42 17.41 4.83
N LEU A 145 7.92 16.16 4.88
CA LEU A 145 7.24 15.03 4.25
C LEU A 145 5.86 14.77 4.86
N LYS A 146 5.74 14.78 6.20
CA LYS A 146 4.45 14.65 6.90
C LYS A 146 3.46 15.71 6.48
N ARG A 147 3.88 16.99 6.38
CA ARG A 147 3.00 18.08 5.95
C ARG A 147 2.45 17.85 4.54
N LEU A 148 3.32 17.52 3.59
CA LEU A 148 2.91 17.22 2.22
C LEU A 148 1.97 16.00 2.15
N LEU A 149 2.28 14.94 2.90
CA LEU A 149 1.43 13.75 2.97
C LEU A 149 0.03 14.09 3.49
N LEU A 150 -0.09 14.89 4.56
CA LEU A 150 -1.39 15.34 5.04
C LEU A 150 -2.14 16.14 3.96
N ASP A 151 -1.46 17.07 3.30
CA ASP A 151 -2.07 17.91 2.25
C ASP A 151 -2.59 17.07 1.07
N PHE A 152 -1.77 16.15 0.53
CA PHE A 152 -2.17 15.29 -0.60
C PHE A 152 -3.29 14.31 -0.24
N PHE A 153 -3.30 13.80 1.00
CA PHE A 153 -4.38 12.96 1.50
C PHE A 153 -5.59 13.76 2.01
N ARG A 154 -5.57 15.10 1.85
CA ARG A 154 -6.63 16.02 2.28
C ARG A 154 -6.95 15.85 3.77
N ILE A 155 -5.93 15.83 4.61
CA ILE A 155 -6.04 15.78 6.08
C ILE A 155 -5.58 17.11 6.65
N SER A 156 -6.37 17.69 7.55
CA SER A 156 -6.01 18.93 8.23
C SER A 156 -4.75 18.74 9.08
N SER A 157 -3.75 19.60 8.90
CA SER A 157 -2.55 19.62 9.75
C SER A 157 -2.82 20.12 11.17
N ILE A 158 -3.95 20.80 11.40
CA ILE A 158 -4.36 21.33 12.71
C ILE A 158 -5.20 20.29 13.46
N THR A 159 -6.25 19.77 12.82
CA THR A 159 -7.21 18.90 13.48
C THR A 159 -6.89 17.41 13.30
N GLN A 160 -5.94 17.08 12.41
CA GLN A 160 -5.59 15.70 12.04
C GLN A 160 -6.78 14.86 11.56
N ALA A 161 -7.85 15.53 11.10
CA ALA A 161 -9.03 14.89 10.56
C ALA A 161 -9.08 15.06 9.04
N PRO A 162 -9.69 14.11 8.29
CA PRO A 162 -9.97 14.29 6.88
C PRO A 162 -10.75 15.58 6.65
N LEU A 163 -10.29 16.38 5.69
CA LEU A 163 -11.01 17.55 5.22
C LEU A 163 -12.28 17.07 4.54
N THR A 164 -13.43 17.34 5.17
CA THR A 164 -14.72 17.14 4.51
C THR A 164 -14.70 17.98 3.24
N SER A 165 -15.12 17.37 2.12
CA SER A 165 -15.17 18.06 0.85
C SER A 165 -16.28 19.10 0.87
N THR A 166 -16.07 20.24 1.50
CA THR A 166 -16.82 21.45 1.18
C THR A 166 -16.13 22.08 -0.01
N ARG A 167 -16.62 21.75 -1.21
CA ARG A 167 -16.65 22.68 -2.34
C ARG A 167 -17.74 22.22 -3.32
N HIS A 168 -18.72 23.12 -3.46
CA HIS A 168 -19.53 23.32 -4.64
C HIS A 168 -18.67 23.50 -5.89
#